data_AF-A0A6L9UIW6-F1
#
_entry.id   AF-A0A6L9UIW6-F1
#
_cell.length_a   1.000
_cell.length_b   1.000
_cell.length_c   1.000
_cell.angle_alpha   90.00
_cell.angle_beta   90.00
_cell.angle_gamma   90.00
#
_symmetry.space_group_name_H-M   'P 1'
#
loop_
_entity.id
_entity.type
_entity.pdbx_description
1 polymer ?
#
loop_
_entity_poly.entity_id
_entity_poly.type
_entity_poly.pdbx_seq_one_letter_code
_entity_poly.pdbx_strand_id
1 'polypeptide(L)'
;MPRILKKRETLLAVIIVVMIAGFATRAAGFAEPANLANIFNDTSILIILALAQMTVILTKSIDLSVAANLAFTGMAVAMLNAAYPDIPLIALIVTAILMGAFLGAINGYLVWALEIPPIVVTLGTLTIYRGMAFVLSGGAWVNAHQFTPVFLNVPRTPLLGLPVLAWIGIAIVLMMYLLLRYTQFGRSAYASGGNPVAAVYAGIDVGWTRFLAFVLSGALAGLSGYLWVSRYAVAYVDIANGFELDSVAACVIGGISIAGGVGSVAGAVLGALFLGVIKNALPVIGISPFTQMAISGTVIILAVVFNARRERNRGRIILRDQAAKDVASLGAST
;
A
#
# COMPACT_ATOMS: atom_id res chain seq x y z
N MET A 1 20.04 0.41 -13.96
CA MET A 1 19.37 0.83 -12.71
C MET A 1 19.43 -0.24 -11.57
N PRO A 2 20.58 -0.63 -10.98
CA PRO A 2 20.55 -1.78 -10.03
C PRO A 2 21.28 -1.68 -8.67
N ARG A 3 22.39 -0.95 -8.51
CA ARG A 3 23.25 -1.15 -7.31
C ARG A 3 22.74 -0.47 -6.03
N ILE A 4 22.11 0.70 -6.14
CA ILE A 4 21.72 1.50 -4.97
C ILE A 4 20.36 1.05 -4.39
N LEU A 5 19.40 0.70 -5.26
CA LEU A 5 18.11 0.13 -4.83
C LEU A 5 18.29 -1.24 -4.17
N LYS A 6 19.12 -2.13 -4.78
CA LYS A 6 19.51 -3.39 -4.14
C LYS A 6 20.10 -3.17 -2.76
N LYS A 7 20.95 -2.16 -2.56
CA LYS A 7 21.50 -1.84 -1.23
C LYS A 7 20.43 -1.38 -0.22
N ARG A 8 19.38 -0.66 -0.64
CA ARG A 8 18.28 -0.23 0.24
C ARG A 8 17.38 -1.40 0.63
N GLU A 9 16.93 -2.17 -0.34
CA GLU A 9 16.12 -3.37 -0.11
C GLU A 9 16.87 -4.36 0.79
N THR A 10 18.17 -4.58 0.53
CA THR A 10 19.00 -5.45 1.36
C THR A 10 19.14 -4.93 2.78
N LEU A 11 19.37 -3.62 2.98
CA LEU A 11 19.46 -3.04 4.32
C LEU A 11 18.14 -3.20 5.08
N LEU A 12 17.00 -2.93 4.44
CA LEU A 12 15.69 -3.08 5.06
C LEU A 12 15.39 -4.55 5.41
N ALA A 13 15.73 -5.48 4.51
CA ALA A 13 15.62 -6.92 4.77
C ALA A 13 16.50 -7.34 5.97
N VAL A 14 17.75 -6.86 6.05
CA VAL A 14 18.62 -7.10 7.20
C VAL A 14 18.01 -6.54 8.49
N ILE A 15 17.46 -5.32 8.45
CA ILE A 15 16.78 -4.73 9.61
C ILE A 15 15.60 -5.60 10.06
N ILE A 16 14.78 -6.10 9.14
CA ILE A 16 13.67 -7.01 9.46
C ILE A 16 14.19 -8.29 10.12
N VAL A 17 15.24 -8.90 9.58
CA VAL A 17 15.84 -10.13 10.15
C VAL A 17 16.36 -9.86 11.56
N VAL A 18 17.06 -8.75 11.77
CA VAL A 18 17.56 -8.34 13.11
C VAL A 18 16.40 -8.09 14.08
N MET A 19 15.32 -7.46 13.63
CA MET A 19 14.13 -7.25 14.44
C MET A 19 13.47 -8.56 14.84
N ILE A 20 13.29 -9.50 13.90
CA ILE A 20 12.73 -10.82 14.19
C ILE A 20 13.59 -11.56 15.21
N ALA A 21 14.92 -11.55 15.03
CA ALA A 21 15.85 -12.15 15.97
C ALA A 21 15.75 -11.50 17.36
N GLY A 22 15.64 -10.16 17.42
CA GLY A 22 15.45 -9.42 18.66
C GLY A 22 14.15 -9.81 19.38
N PHE A 23 13.03 -9.88 18.68
CA PHE A 23 11.75 -10.30 19.26
C PHE A 23 11.74 -11.78 19.68
N ALA A 24 12.45 -12.65 18.97
CA ALA A 24 12.61 -14.05 19.36
C ALA A 24 13.31 -14.22 20.72
N THR A 25 14.13 -13.25 21.16
CA THR A 25 14.70 -13.28 22.52
C THR A 25 13.70 -12.93 23.62
N ARG A 26 12.56 -12.30 23.27
CA ARG A 26 11.54 -11.84 24.22
C ARG A 26 10.27 -12.69 24.19
N ALA A 27 10.00 -13.34 23.07
CA ALA A 27 8.84 -14.18 22.87
C ALA A 27 9.28 -15.52 22.27
N ALA A 28 9.17 -16.59 23.07
CA ALA A 28 9.43 -17.95 22.61
C ALA A 28 8.49 -18.29 21.43
N GLY A 29 9.02 -18.97 20.42
CA GLY A 29 8.26 -19.33 19.22
C GLY A 29 8.05 -18.20 18.21
N PHE A 30 8.48 -16.96 18.49
CA PHE A 30 8.24 -15.83 17.59
C PHE A 30 8.87 -16.02 16.19
N ALA A 31 10.05 -16.62 16.12
CA ALA A 31 10.75 -16.91 14.86
C ALA A 31 10.39 -18.29 14.27
N GLU A 32 9.41 -19.02 14.82
CA GLU A 32 8.99 -20.30 14.26
C GLU A 32 8.35 -20.10 12.88
N PRO A 33 8.57 -21.02 11.92
CA PRO A 33 8.01 -20.92 10.57
C PRO A 33 6.49 -20.71 10.55
N ALA A 34 5.76 -21.35 11.46
CA ALA A 34 4.30 -21.19 11.58
C ALA A 34 3.91 -19.77 12.01
N ASN A 35 4.62 -19.18 12.96
CA ASN A 35 4.37 -17.80 13.38
C ASN A 35 4.76 -16.79 12.30
N LEU A 36 5.90 -17.01 11.61
CA LEU A 36 6.32 -16.17 10.48
C LEU A 36 5.31 -16.21 9.32
N ALA A 37 4.75 -17.39 9.03
CA ALA A 37 3.65 -17.55 8.08
C ALA A 37 2.41 -16.75 8.49
N ASN A 38 2.05 -16.75 9.79
CA ASN A 38 0.94 -15.94 10.30
C ASN A 38 1.22 -14.44 10.19
N ILE A 39 2.41 -13.98 10.56
CA ILE A 39 2.83 -12.57 10.40
C ILE A 39 2.71 -12.14 8.94
N PHE A 40 3.20 -12.95 8.00
CA PHE A 40 3.07 -12.67 6.57
C PHE A 40 1.60 -12.57 6.14
N ASN A 41 0.78 -13.51 6.61
CA ASN A 41 -0.65 -13.56 6.33
C ASN A 41 -1.41 -12.32 6.87
N ASP A 42 -1.12 -11.88 8.10
CA ASP A 42 -1.65 -10.64 8.69
C ASP A 42 -1.20 -9.39 7.92
N THR A 43 0.02 -9.42 7.41
CA THR A 43 0.61 -8.31 6.67
C THR A 43 0.18 -8.27 5.21
N SER A 44 -0.44 -9.35 4.69
CA SER A 44 -0.78 -9.48 3.27
C SER A 44 -1.73 -8.38 2.79
N ILE A 45 -2.70 -7.98 3.61
CA ILE A 45 -3.61 -6.88 3.26
C ILE A 45 -2.84 -5.54 3.21
N LEU A 46 -1.95 -5.28 4.16
CA LEU A 46 -1.10 -4.09 4.14
C LEU A 46 -0.17 -4.07 2.93
N ILE A 47 0.37 -5.22 2.50
CA ILE A 47 1.17 -5.35 1.28
C ILE A 47 0.35 -4.94 0.05
N ILE A 48 -0.87 -5.47 -0.09
CA ILE A 48 -1.76 -5.14 -1.21
C ILE A 48 -2.05 -3.63 -1.23
N LEU A 49 -2.41 -3.05 -0.08
CA LEU A 49 -2.67 -1.61 0.03
C LEU A 49 -1.42 -0.75 -0.17
N ALA A 50 -0.24 -1.20 0.25
CA ALA A 50 1.01 -0.50 -0.01
C ALA A 50 1.34 -0.50 -1.51
N LEU A 51 1.06 -1.59 -2.22
CA LEU A 51 1.24 -1.63 -3.68
C LEU A 51 0.22 -0.77 -4.43
N ALA A 52 -1.02 -0.71 -3.94
CA ALA A 52 -2.03 0.25 -4.38
C ALA A 52 -1.55 1.70 -4.18
N GLN A 53 -1.06 2.02 -2.98
CA GLN A 53 -0.55 3.34 -2.66
C GLN A 53 0.70 3.69 -3.47
N MET A 54 1.56 2.71 -3.74
CA MET A 54 2.77 2.88 -4.55
C MET A 54 2.44 3.41 -5.94
N THR A 55 1.41 2.90 -6.62
CA THR A 55 1.08 3.38 -7.98
C THR A 55 0.66 4.84 -7.98
N VAL A 56 -0.10 5.24 -6.95
CA VAL A 56 -0.55 6.62 -6.78
C VAL A 56 0.62 7.54 -6.43
N ILE A 57 1.48 7.14 -5.49
CA ILE A 57 2.71 7.88 -5.11
C ILE A 57 3.64 8.06 -6.30
N LEU A 58 3.81 7.03 -7.14
CA LEU A 58 4.64 7.15 -8.33
C LEU A 58 4.18 8.31 -9.22
N THR A 59 2.89 8.63 -9.29
CA THR A 59 2.33 9.73 -10.09
C THR A 59 2.24 11.10 -9.37
N LYS A 60 3.01 11.27 -8.27
CA LYS A 60 3.00 12.45 -7.38
C LYS A 60 1.67 12.69 -6.66
N SER A 61 0.95 11.63 -6.33
CA SER A 61 -0.34 11.71 -5.63
C SER A 61 -0.30 10.88 -4.35
N ILE A 62 -1.22 11.12 -3.43
CA ILE A 62 -1.41 10.28 -2.24
C ILE A 62 -2.90 9.99 -2.15
N ASP A 63 -3.26 8.71 -2.08
CA ASP A 63 -4.64 8.28 -1.84
C ASP A 63 -4.86 7.96 -0.36
N LEU A 64 -5.38 8.93 0.39
CA LEU A 64 -5.75 8.69 1.79
C LEU A 64 -7.09 7.96 1.93
N SER A 65 -7.91 7.91 0.86
CA SER A 65 -9.21 7.25 0.90
C SER A 65 -9.12 5.73 0.79
N VAL A 66 -7.94 5.16 0.50
CA VAL A 66 -7.74 3.75 0.19
C VAL A 66 -8.30 2.80 1.26
N ALA A 67 -8.12 3.12 2.54
CA ALA A 67 -8.66 2.32 3.64
C ALA A 67 -10.16 2.52 3.84
N ALA A 68 -10.70 3.71 3.56
CA ALA A 68 -12.14 3.94 3.59
C ALA A 68 -12.85 3.26 2.42
N ASN A 69 -12.20 3.18 1.25
CA ASN A 69 -12.68 2.41 0.10
C ASN A 69 -12.72 0.91 0.44
N LEU A 70 -11.65 0.36 1.03
CA LEU A 70 -11.64 -0.99 1.61
C LEU A 70 -12.81 -1.19 2.57
N ALA A 71 -13.03 -0.25 3.49
CA ALA A 71 -14.08 -0.38 4.50
C ALA A 71 -15.49 -0.40 3.89
N PHE A 72 -15.77 0.52 2.97
CA PHE A 72 -17.06 0.60 2.30
C PHE A 72 -17.32 -0.64 1.42
N THR A 73 -16.36 -1.01 0.58
CA THR A 73 -16.50 -2.18 -0.31
C THR A 73 -16.61 -3.48 0.48
N GLY A 74 -15.81 -3.64 1.54
CA GLY A 74 -15.89 -4.76 2.48
C GLY A 74 -17.26 -4.84 3.14
N MET A 75 -17.78 -3.73 3.67
CA MET A 75 -19.13 -3.67 4.24
C MET A 75 -20.21 -4.03 3.20
N ALA A 76 -20.10 -3.50 1.98
CA ALA A 76 -21.08 -3.76 0.94
C ALA A 76 -21.16 -5.24 0.56
N VAL A 77 -20.02 -5.91 0.34
CA VAL A 77 -20.02 -7.34 0.02
C VAL A 77 -20.36 -8.22 1.23
N ALA A 78 -20.04 -7.75 2.45
CA ALA A 78 -20.45 -8.41 3.70
C ALA A 78 -21.98 -8.46 3.82
N MET A 79 -22.64 -7.33 3.62
CA MET A 79 -24.10 -7.22 3.65
C MET A 79 -24.75 -7.97 2.49
N LEU A 80 -24.15 -7.91 1.29
CA LEU A 80 -24.64 -8.64 0.13
C LEU A 80 -24.62 -10.16 0.37
N ASN A 81 -23.53 -10.69 0.94
CA ASN A 81 -23.43 -12.10 1.31
C ASN A 81 -24.41 -12.51 2.42
N ALA A 82 -24.64 -11.62 3.39
CA ALA A 82 -25.57 -11.87 4.49
C ALA A 82 -27.03 -11.85 4.01
N ALA A 83 -27.38 -10.95 3.10
CA ALA A 83 -28.73 -10.81 2.55
C ALA A 83 -29.04 -11.85 1.46
N TYR A 84 -28.05 -12.25 0.67
CA TYR A 84 -28.20 -13.19 -0.44
C TYR A 84 -27.11 -14.28 -0.39
N PRO A 85 -27.28 -15.29 0.49
CA PRO A 85 -26.29 -16.35 0.70
C PRO A 85 -25.94 -17.18 -0.55
N ASP A 86 -26.85 -17.23 -1.53
CA ASP A 86 -26.69 -18.04 -2.75
C ASP A 86 -25.78 -17.38 -3.81
N ILE A 87 -25.41 -16.11 -3.62
CA ILE A 87 -24.52 -15.42 -4.56
C ILE A 87 -23.14 -16.11 -4.53
N PRO A 88 -22.62 -16.56 -5.69
CA PRO A 88 -21.30 -17.18 -5.75
C PRO A 88 -20.20 -16.26 -5.23
N LEU A 89 -19.25 -16.81 -4.49
CA LEU A 89 -18.14 -16.03 -3.90
C LEU A 89 -17.38 -15.21 -4.96
N ILE A 90 -17.16 -15.77 -6.14
CA ILE A 90 -16.45 -15.09 -7.23
C ILE A 90 -17.20 -13.81 -7.63
N ALA A 91 -18.53 -13.83 -7.67
CA ALA A 91 -19.33 -12.64 -7.96
C ALA A 91 -19.16 -11.57 -6.88
N LEU A 92 -19.10 -11.95 -5.60
CA LEU A 92 -18.83 -11.01 -4.50
C LEU A 92 -17.44 -10.38 -4.62
N ILE A 93 -16.41 -11.17 -4.93
CA ILE A 93 -15.04 -10.66 -5.13
C ILE A 93 -14.98 -9.69 -6.31
N VAL A 94 -15.60 -10.04 -7.43
CA VAL A 94 -15.67 -9.18 -8.61
C VAL A 94 -16.42 -7.88 -8.28
N THR A 95 -17.55 -7.95 -7.59
CA THR A 95 -18.29 -6.76 -7.14
C THR A 95 -17.44 -5.87 -6.25
N ALA A 96 -16.72 -6.44 -5.28
CA ALA A 96 -15.80 -5.69 -4.42
C ALA A 96 -14.72 -4.95 -5.24
N ILE A 97 -14.09 -5.63 -6.21
CA ILE A 97 -13.07 -5.04 -7.08
C ILE A 97 -13.66 -3.92 -7.94
N LEU A 98 -14.83 -4.15 -8.55
CA LEU A 98 -15.48 -3.17 -9.44
C LEU A 98 -15.95 -1.93 -8.67
N MET A 99 -16.57 -2.12 -7.50
CA MET A 99 -16.94 -1.01 -6.62
C MET A 99 -15.70 -0.22 -6.19
N GLY A 100 -14.64 -0.92 -5.78
CA GLY A 100 -13.39 -0.28 -5.39
C GLY A 100 -12.76 0.52 -6.52
N ALA A 101 -12.71 -0.06 -7.73
CA ALA A 101 -12.22 0.59 -8.94
C ALA A 101 -13.06 1.82 -9.32
N PHE A 102 -14.38 1.75 -9.16
CA PHE A 102 -15.29 2.87 -9.39
C PHE A 102 -15.04 4.02 -8.42
N LEU A 103 -14.90 3.74 -7.12
CA LEU A 103 -14.54 4.76 -6.13
C LEU A 103 -13.14 5.36 -6.43
N GLY A 104 -12.18 4.51 -6.80
CA GLY A 104 -10.88 4.97 -7.30
C GLY A 104 -11.00 5.88 -8.52
N ALA A 105 -11.86 5.53 -9.49
CA ALA A 105 -12.13 6.35 -10.67
C ALA A 105 -12.70 7.72 -10.31
N ILE A 106 -13.55 7.84 -9.28
CA ILE A 106 -14.05 9.14 -8.80
C ILE A 106 -12.87 10.01 -8.37
N ASN A 107 -11.98 9.50 -7.50
CA ASN A 107 -10.80 10.24 -7.07
C ASN A 107 -9.90 10.59 -8.26
N GLY A 108 -9.60 9.62 -9.10
CA GLY A 108 -8.78 9.79 -10.29
C GLY A 108 -9.34 10.87 -11.20
N TYR A 109 -10.66 10.88 -11.42
CA TYR A 109 -11.36 11.83 -12.27
C TYR A 109 -11.32 13.26 -11.69
N LEU A 110 -11.62 13.42 -10.40
CA LEU A 110 -11.55 14.72 -9.74
C LEU A 110 -10.13 15.31 -9.78
N VAL A 111 -9.11 14.46 -9.65
CA VAL A 111 -7.71 14.90 -9.69
C VAL A 111 -7.22 15.16 -11.12
N TRP A 112 -7.63 14.35 -12.08
CA TRP A 112 -7.21 14.45 -13.47
C TRP A 112 -7.97 15.53 -14.23
N ALA A 113 -9.31 15.49 -14.21
CA ALA A 113 -10.15 16.34 -15.04
C ALA A 113 -10.44 17.71 -14.43
N LEU A 114 -10.55 17.79 -13.09
CA LEU A 114 -10.80 19.06 -12.38
C LEU A 114 -9.53 19.66 -11.76
N GLU A 115 -8.38 19.00 -11.94
CA GLU A 115 -7.07 19.45 -11.44
C GLU A 115 -7.03 19.75 -9.93
N ILE A 116 -7.93 19.14 -9.16
CA ILE A 116 -8.00 19.35 -7.71
C ILE A 116 -6.80 18.65 -7.06
N PRO A 117 -6.12 19.27 -6.08
CA PRO A 117 -5.02 18.63 -5.36
C PRO A 117 -5.39 17.25 -4.79
N PRO A 118 -4.61 16.18 -5.06
CA PRO A 118 -4.98 14.80 -4.71
C PRO A 118 -5.26 14.56 -3.22
N ILE A 119 -4.49 15.22 -2.35
CA ILE A 119 -4.66 15.10 -0.90
C ILE A 119 -6.04 15.64 -0.46
N VAL A 120 -6.49 16.75 -1.04
CA VAL A 120 -7.79 17.35 -0.72
C VAL A 120 -8.93 16.44 -1.17
N VAL A 121 -8.85 15.93 -2.41
CA VAL A 121 -9.83 14.98 -2.94
C VAL A 121 -9.93 13.75 -2.04
N THR A 122 -8.79 13.14 -1.72
CA THR A 122 -8.77 11.84 -1.03
C THR A 122 -9.06 11.95 0.46
N LEU A 123 -8.76 13.08 1.11
CA LEU A 123 -9.26 13.36 2.46
C LEU A 123 -10.78 13.56 2.47
N GLY A 124 -11.32 14.27 1.48
CA GLY A 124 -12.76 14.45 1.34
C GLY A 124 -13.48 13.13 1.05
N THR A 125 -12.95 12.32 0.13
CA THR A 125 -13.57 11.02 -0.18
C THR A 125 -13.34 9.97 0.90
N LEU A 126 -12.28 10.06 1.70
CA LEU A 126 -12.13 9.24 2.92
C LEU A 126 -13.37 9.39 3.81
N THR A 127 -13.77 10.62 4.14
CA THR A 127 -14.92 10.87 5.03
C THR A 127 -16.24 10.50 4.37
N ILE A 128 -16.40 10.77 3.06
CA ILE A 128 -17.58 10.35 2.30
C ILE A 128 -17.70 8.82 2.31
N TYR A 129 -16.63 8.08 2.04
CA TYR A 129 -16.67 6.62 1.95
C TYR A 129 -16.94 5.97 3.30
N ARG A 130 -16.38 6.51 4.39
CA ARG A 130 -16.75 6.12 5.76
C ARG A 130 -18.22 6.40 6.05
N GLY A 131 -18.71 7.59 5.69
CA GLY A 131 -20.11 7.96 5.84
C GLY A 131 -21.05 7.04 5.04
N MET A 132 -20.71 6.70 3.81
CA MET A 132 -21.47 5.74 3.00
C MET A 132 -21.49 4.35 3.63
N ALA A 133 -20.39 3.90 4.25
CA ALA A 133 -20.37 2.62 4.96
C ALA A 133 -21.33 2.61 6.17
N PHE A 134 -21.41 3.74 6.89
CA PHE A 134 -22.39 3.93 7.96
C PHE A 134 -23.82 3.92 7.44
N VAL A 135 -24.12 4.71 6.41
CA VAL A 135 -25.47 4.81 5.82
C VAL A 135 -25.92 3.45 5.27
N LEU A 136 -25.04 2.73 4.60
CA LEU A 136 -25.33 1.41 4.04
C LEU A 136 -25.69 0.39 5.13
N SER A 137 -24.96 0.40 6.25
CA SER A 137 -25.15 -0.54 7.36
C SER A 137 -26.19 -0.08 8.40
N GLY A 138 -26.63 1.17 8.35
CA GLY A 138 -27.37 1.80 9.45
C GLY A 138 -26.56 1.86 10.76
N GLY A 139 -25.23 1.78 10.67
CA GLY A 139 -24.32 1.64 11.82
C GLY A 139 -24.25 0.23 12.43
N ALA A 140 -24.98 -0.73 11.87
CA ALA A 140 -24.95 -2.12 12.35
C ALA A 140 -23.67 -2.84 11.94
N TRP A 141 -23.34 -3.89 12.69
CA TRP A 141 -22.21 -4.75 12.40
C TRP A 141 -22.71 -6.03 11.72
N VAL A 142 -21.97 -6.52 10.73
CA VAL A 142 -22.18 -7.86 10.17
C VAL A 142 -21.16 -8.79 10.82
N ASN A 143 -21.62 -9.78 11.57
CA ASN A 143 -20.79 -10.65 12.40
C ASN A 143 -20.69 -12.07 11.81
N ALA A 144 -19.68 -12.82 12.25
CA ALA A 144 -19.35 -14.19 11.82
C ALA A 144 -20.54 -15.08 11.43
N HIS A 145 -21.56 -15.18 12.28
CA HIS A 145 -22.74 -16.04 12.09
C HIS A 145 -23.64 -15.68 10.89
N GLN A 146 -23.53 -14.47 10.35
CA GLN A 146 -24.31 -14.01 9.19
C GLN A 146 -23.60 -14.31 7.87
N PHE A 147 -22.34 -14.73 7.91
CA PHE A 147 -21.59 -15.03 6.70
C PHE A 147 -21.76 -16.50 6.30
N THR A 148 -21.89 -16.72 5.00
CA THR A 148 -21.75 -18.05 4.41
C THR A 148 -20.39 -18.67 4.74
N PRO A 149 -20.30 -20.00 4.95
CA PRO A 149 -19.04 -20.67 5.24
C PRO A 149 -17.99 -20.45 4.15
N VAL A 150 -18.40 -20.41 2.89
CA VAL A 150 -17.51 -20.19 1.74
C VAL A 150 -16.88 -18.79 1.80
N PHE A 151 -17.67 -17.77 2.15
CA PHE A 151 -17.17 -16.40 2.30
C PHE A 151 -16.05 -16.30 3.34
N LEU A 152 -16.19 -16.97 4.49
CA LEU A 152 -15.20 -16.95 5.58
C LEU A 152 -14.00 -17.86 5.33
N ASN A 153 -14.23 -19.06 4.80
CA ASN A 153 -13.21 -20.10 4.81
C ASN A 153 -12.19 -19.95 3.68
N VAL A 154 -12.55 -19.35 2.54
CA VAL A 154 -11.63 -19.27 1.40
C VAL A 154 -10.31 -18.59 1.75
N PRO A 155 -10.25 -17.37 2.32
CA PRO A 155 -8.97 -16.74 2.67
C PRO A 155 -8.22 -17.43 3.82
N ARG A 156 -8.93 -18.20 4.65
CA ARG A 156 -8.39 -18.92 5.81
C ARG A 156 -7.86 -20.31 5.47
N THR A 157 -8.24 -20.86 4.32
CA THR A 157 -7.89 -22.22 3.92
C THR A 157 -6.37 -22.34 3.79
N PRO A 158 -5.72 -23.28 4.50
CA PRO A 158 -4.29 -23.50 4.37
C PRO A 158 -3.98 -24.21 3.04
N LEU A 159 -3.02 -23.67 2.29
CA LEU A 159 -2.51 -24.24 1.06
C LEU A 159 -0.97 -24.22 1.10
N LEU A 160 -0.34 -25.40 1.02
CA LEU A 160 1.14 -25.53 1.05
C LEU A 160 1.79 -24.81 2.25
N GLY A 161 1.14 -24.83 3.42
CA GLY A 161 1.65 -24.19 4.65
C GLY A 161 1.33 -22.70 4.80
N LEU A 162 0.71 -22.06 3.81
CA LEU A 162 0.26 -20.67 3.88
C LEU A 162 -1.24 -20.54 3.60
N PRO A 163 -1.98 -19.69 4.32
CA PRO A 163 -3.39 -19.44 3.99
C PRO A 163 -3.57 -18.81 2.60
N VAL A 164 -4.70 -19.07 1.95
CA VAL A 164 -5.01 -18.52 0.62
C VAL A 164 -4.87 -16.99 0.57
N LEU A 165 -5.19 -16.27 1.65
CA LEU A 165 -4.96 -14.82 1.73
C LEU A 165 -3.50 -14.44 1.45
N ALA A 166 -2.54 -15.16 2.02
CA ALA A 166 -1.12 -14.95 1.78
C ALA A 166 -0.74 -15.23 0.32
N TRP A 167 -1.31 -16.26 -0.29
CA TRP A 167 -1.13 -16.56 -1.70
C TRP A 167 -1.71 -15.47 -2.62
N ILE A 168 -2.87 -14.91 -2.28
CA ILE A 168 -3.43 -13.75 -2.99
C ILE A 168 -2.47 -12.56 -2.87
N GLY A 169 -1.92 -12.31 -1.68
CA GLY A 169 -0.87 -11.30 -1.48
C GLY A 169 0.33 -11.50 -2.42
N ILE A 170 0.87 -12.72 -2.49
CA ILE A 170 1.99 -13.08 -3.39
C ILE A 170 1.60 -12.88 -4.87
N ALA A 171 0.39 -13.31 -5.25
CA ALA A 171 -0.11 -13.15 -6.62
C ALA A 171 -0.22 -11.67 -7.01
N ILE A 172 -0.70 -10.81 -6.10
CA ILE A 172 -0.76 -9.35 -6.31
C ILE A 172 0.65 -8.75 -6.39
N VAL A 173 1.60 -9.17 -5.55
CA VAL A 173 3.01 -8.73 -5.65
C VAL A 173 3.57 -9.06 -7.04
N LEU A 174 3.35 -10.28 -7.52
CA LEU A 174 3.82 -10.71 -8.85
C LEU A 174 3.13 -9.92 -9.96
N MET A 175 1.80 -9.77 -9.89
CA MET A 175 1.02 -8.99 -10.84
C MET A 175 1.53 -7.55 -10.91
N MET A 176 1.74 -6.89 -9.77
CA MET A 176 2.22 -5.52 -9.67
C MET A 176 3.67 -5.38 -10.16
N TYR A 177 4.51 -6.36 -9.91
CA TYR A 177 5.86 -6.41 -10.46
C TYR A 177 5.85 -6.47 -11.98
N LEU A 178 5.04 -7.37 -12.57
CA LEU A 178 4.92 -7.50 -14.01
C LEU A 178 4.33 -6.23 -14.64
N LEU A 179 3.28 -5.70 -14.03
CA LEU A 179 2.60 -4.48 -14.46
C LEU A 179 3.57 -3.30 -14.47
N LEU A 180 4.27 -3.03 -13.36
CA LEU A 180 5.15 -1.87 -13.26
C LEU A 180 6.45 -2.01 -14.06
N ARG A 181 6.96 -3.23 -14.26
CA ARG A 181 8.22 -3.47 -14.96
C ARG A 181 8.06 -3.57 -16.48
N TYR A 182 7.00 -4.22 -16.96
CA TYR A 182 6.92 -4.63 -18.37
C TYR A 182 5.82 -3.90 -19.16
N THR A 183 4.82 -3.27 -18.52
CA THR A 183 3.73 -2.61 -19.25
C THR A 183 4.01 -1.14 -19.58
N GLN A 184 3.23 -0.59 -20.51
CA GLN A 184 3.24 0.85 -20.85
C GLN A 184 2.83 1.70 -19.65
N PHE A 185 1.77 1.31 -18.93
CA PHE A 185 1.31 2.02 -17.73
C PHE A 185 2.44 2.16 -16.69
N GLY A 186 3.21 1.10 -16.45
CA GLY A 186 4.35 1.15 -15.53
C GLY A 186 5.37 2.23 -15.93
N ARG A 187 5.81 2.22 -17.20
CA ARG A 187 6.75 3.24 -17.72
C ARG A 187 6.18 4.66 -17.62
N SER A 188 4.90 4.83 -17.97
CA SER A 188 4.20 6.11 -17.87
C SER A 188 4.10 6.59 -16.42
N ALA A 189 3.81 5.71 -15.46
CA ALA A 189 3.72 6.06 -14.03
C ALA A 189 5.07 6.54 -13.49
N TYR A 190 6.18 5.87 -13.82
CA TYR A 190 7.51 6.33 -13.43
C TYR A 190 7.90 7.65 -14.12
N ALA A 191 7.61 7.82 -15.41
CA ALA A 191 7.96 9.01 -16.17
C ALA A 191 7.17 10.25 -15.72
N SER A 192 5.84 10.12 -15.60
CA SER A 192 4.94 11.16 -15.10
C SER A 192 5.32 11.62 -13.69
N GLY A 193 5.77 10.69 -12.85
CA GLY A 193 6.32 10.98 -11.53
C GLY A 193 7.67 11.68 -11.52
N GLY A 194 8.61 11.25 -12.34
CA GLY A 194 9.98 11.76 -12.28
C GLY A 194 10.06 13.20 -12.80
N ASN A 195 9.56 13.40 -14.01
CA ASN A 195 9.50 14.72 -14.64
C ASN A 195 8.23 14.82 -15.51
N PRO A 196 7.13 15.34 -14.95
CA PRO A 196 5.87 15.48 -15.67
C PRO A 196 6.01 16.27 -16.98
N VAL A 197 6.84 17.33 -16.98
CA VAL A 197 7.07 18.18 -18.15
C VAL A 197 7.75 17.39 -19.26
N ALA A 198 8.83 16.66 -18.94
CA ALA A 198 9.51 15.81 -19.92
C ALA A 198 8.64 14.63 -20.39
N ALA A 199 7.77 14.11 -19.53
CA ALA A 199 6.84 13.03 -19.89
C ALA A 199 5.84 13.49 -20.97
N VAL A 200 5.32 14.72 -20.86
CA VAL A 200 4.44 15.31 -21.89
C VAL A 200 5.16 15.44 -23.22
N TYR A 201 6.42 15.93 -23.24
CA TYR A 201 7.23 15.99 -24.46
C TYR A 201 7.54 14.61 -25.07
N ALA A 202 7.51 13.56 -24.26
CA ALA A 202 7.65 12.16 -24.71
C ALA A 202 6.32 11.52 -25.14
N GLY A 203 5.23 12.29 -25.22
CA GLY A 203 3.89 11.81 -25.62
C GLY A 203 3.15 11.03 -24.55
N ILE A 204 3.54 11.14 -23.28
CA ILE A 204 2.89 10.47 -22.16
C ILE A 204 1.81 11.39 -21.58
N ASP A 205 0.56 10.93 -21.60
CA ASP A 205 -0.52 11.60 -20.89
C ASP A 205 -0.39 11.38 -19.37
N VAL A 206 0.15 12.40 -18.70
CA VAL A 206 0.34 12.44 -17.24
C VAL A 206 -1.00 12.35 -16.51
N GLY A 207 -2.04 12.99 -17.04
CA GLY A 207 -3.36 13.03 -16.43
C GLY A 207 -4.04 11.67 -16.46
N TRP A 208 -4.10 11.04 -17.63
CA TRP A 208 -4.67 9.71 -17.80
C TRP A 208 -3.89 8.65 -17.01
N THR A 209 -2.57 8.75 -16.97
CA THR A 209 -1.74 7.85 -16.14
C THR A 209 -2.10 7.97 -14.66
N ARG A 210 -2.32 9.19 -14.16
CA ARG A 210 -2.74 9.43 -12.79
C ARG A 210 -4.15 8.89 -12.52
N PHE A 211 -5.08 9.09 -13.45
CA PHE A 211 -6.43 8.51 -13.37
C PHE A 211 -6.37 6.98 -13.20
N LEU A 212 -5.64 6.29 -14.09
CA LEU A 212 -5.47 4.84 -14.03
C LEU A 212 -4.79 4.37 -12.73
N ALA A 213 -3.87 5.15 -12.16
CA ALA A 213 -3.25 4.83 -10.89
C ALA A 213 -4.26 4.80 -9.73
N PHE A 214 -5.19 5.75 -9.69
CA PHE A 214 -6.29 5.78 -8.71
C PHE A 214 -7.30 4.66 -8.93
N VAL A 215 -7.64 4.32 -10.18
CA VAL A 215 -8.52 3.18 -10.49
C VAL A 215 -7.91 1.87 -9.99
N LEU A 216 -6.62 1.64 -10.25
CA LEU A 216 -5.90 0.46 -9.78
C LEU A 216 -5.79 0.43 -8.25
N SER A 217 -5.54 1.58 -7.62
CA SER A 217 -5.55 1.72 -6.15
C SER A 217 -6.89 1.29 -5.57
N GLY A 218 -7.98 1.83 -6.13
CA GLY A 218 -9.34 1.49 -5.72
C GLY A 218 -9.70 0.03 -5.94
N ALA A 219 -9.31 -0.57 -7.07
CA ALA A 219 -9.55 -1.99 -7.36
C ALA A 219 -8.90 -2.91 -6.31
N LEU A 220 -7.64 -2.61 -5.95
CA LEU A 220 -6.90 -3.35 -4.92
C LEU A 220 -7.45 -3.11 -3.51
N ALA A 221 -7.93 -1.89 -3.21
CA ALA A 221 -8.65 -1.59 -1.97
C ALA A 221 -9.95 -2.38 -1.88
N GLY A 222 -10.70 -2.48 -2.98
CA GLY A 222 -11.92 -3.28 -3.10
C GLY A 222 -11.67 -4.76 -2.79
N LEU A 223 -10.68 -5.37 -3.47
CA LEU A 223 -10.25 -6.75 -3.16
C LEU A 223 -9.87 -6.90 -1.68
N SER A 224 -9.10 -5.95 -1.15
CA SER A 224 -8.70 -5.94 0.26
C SER A 224 -9.89 -5.84 1.21
N GLY A 225 -11.00 -5.22 0.80
CA GLY A 225 -12.25 -5.11 1.57
C GLY A 225 -12.86 -6.47 1.85
N TYR A 226 -13.03 -7.28 0.80
CA TYR A 226 -13.47 -8.68 0.94
C TYR A 226 -12.50 -9.48 1.84
N LEU A 227 -11.20 -9.40 1.54
CA LEU A 227 -10.16 -10.15 2.26
C LEU A 227 -10.11 -9.80 3.74
N TRP A 228 -10.27 -8.51 4.08
CA TRP A 228 -10.31 -8.04 5.45
C TRP A 228 -11.51 -8.61 6.21
N VAL A 229 -12.71 -8.41 5.69
CA VAL A 229 -13.94 -8.86 6.38
C VAL A 229 -13.94 -10.37 6.55
N SER A 230 -13.55 -11.11 5.51
CA SER A 230 -13.46 -12.57 5.59
C SER A 230 -12.40 -13.04 6.59
N ARG A 231 -11.23 -12.39 6.64
CA ARG A 231 -10.18 -12.70 7.62
C ARG A 231 -10.69 -12.50 9.05
N TYR A 232 -11.23 -11.33 9.37
CA TYR A 232 -11.61 -10.98 10.73
C TYR A 232 -13.04 -11.42 11.12
N ALA A 233 -13.82 -11.98 10.18
CA ALA A 233 -15.22 -12.39 10.35
C ALA A 233 -16.12 -11.31 10.97
N VAL A 234 -15.84 -10.04 10.66
CA VAL A 234 -16.65 -8.92 11.09
C VAL A 234 -16.53 -7.78 10.09
N ALA A 235 -17.66 -7.12 9.80
CA ALA A 235 -17.71 -5.86 9.08
C ALA A 235 -18.39 -4.80 9.94
N TYR A 236 -17.72 -3.66 10.12
CA TYR A 236 -18.21 -2.46 10.78
C TYR A 236 -17.58 -1.23 10.13
N VAL A 237 -18.09 -0.04 10.43
CA VAL A 237 -17.75 1.21 9.70
C VAL A 237 -16.26 1.57 9.78
N ASP A 238 -15.61 1.28 10.91
CA ASP A 238 -14.23 1.70 11.21
C ASP A 238 -13.18 0.60 10.92
N ILE A 239 -13.51 -0.43 10.13
CA ILE A 239 -12.50 -1.43 9.74
C ILE A 239 -11.32 -0.78 8.99
N ALA A 240 -10.13 -1.32 9.20
CA ALA A 240 -8.88 -0.83 8.61
C ALA A 240 -8.58 0.66 8.88
N ASN A 241 -9.12 1.27 9.95
CA ASN A 241 -8.77 2.64 10.31
C ASN A 241 -7.26 2.78 10.59
N GLY A 242 -6.63 3.83 10.07
CA GLY A 242 -5.19 4.06 10.14
C GLY A 242 -4.38 3.36 9.04
N PHE A 243 -4.95 2.37 8.33
CA PHE A 243 -4.23 1.69 7.24
C PHE A 243 -3.95 2.61 6.06
N GLU A 244 -4.69 3.72 5.93
CA GLU A 244 -4.39 4.78 4.98
C GLU A 244 -3.03 5.45 5.23
N LEU A 245 -2.63 5.61 6.50
CA LEU A 245 -1.31 6.12 6.86
C LEU A 245 -0.26 5.02 6.84
N ASP A 246 -0.62 3.79 7.23
CA ASP A 246 0.30 2.66 7.20
C ASP A 246 0.72 2.27 5.77
N SER A 247 -0.17 2.39 4.78
CA SER A 247 0.14 2.08 3.38
C SER A 247 1.14 3.10 2.80
N VAL A 248 0.95 4.38 3.12
CA VAL A 248 1.90 5.45 2.79
C VAL A 248 3.23 5.22 3.49
N ALA A 249 3.19 4.93 4.78
CA ALA A 249 4.37 4.63 5.58
C ALA A 249 5.17 3.44 5.03
N ALA A 250 4.50 2.34 4.70
CA ALA A 250 5.11 1.16 4.10
C ALA A 250 5.85 1.55 2.80
N CYS A 251 5.24 2.39 1.96
CA CYS A 251 5.89 2.88 0.74
C CYS A 251 7.14 3.71 1.04
N VAL A 252 7.05 4.63 2.00
CA VAL A 252 8.15 5.53 2.34
C VAL A 252 9.31 4.79 3.02
N ILE A 253 9.02 3.88 3.95
CA ILE A 253 10.00 2.98 4.57
C ILE A 253 10.66 2.10 3.50
N GLY A 254 9.87 1.61 2.56
CA GLY A 254 10.33 0.90 1.36
C GLY A 254 11.19 1.73 0.41
N GLY A 255 11.33 3.03 0.65
CA GLY A 255 12.18 3.93 -0.12
C GLY A 255 11.55 4.46 -1.40
N ILE A 256 10.22 4.41 -1.51
CA ILE A 256 9.46 5.07 -2.57
C ILE A 256 9.44 6.56 -2.29
N SER A 257 9.74 7.38 -3.29
CA SER A 257 9.78 8.82 -3.14
C SER A 257 8.37 9.42 -3.19
N ILE A 258 8.03 10.23 -2.19
CA ILE A 258 6.78 11.01 -2.16
C ILE A 258 6.76 12.03 -3.31
N ALA A 259 7.95 12.45 -3.78
CA ALA A 259 8.08 13.32 -4.94
C ALA A 259 7.75 12.62 -6.28
N GLY A 260 7.48 11.31 -6.27
CA GLY A 260 7.10 10.51 -7.42
C GLY A 260 8.26 9.98 -8.25
N GLY A 261 7.96 9.08 -9.19
CA GLY A 261 8.89 8.60 -10.22
C GLY A 261 10.04 7.70 -9.74
N VAL A 262 10.15 7.41 -8.45
CA VAL A 262 11.20 6.54 -7.88
C VAL A 262 10.60 5.60 -6.85
N GLY A 263 10.79 4.30 -7.05
CA GLY A 263 10.31 3.26 -6.14
C GLY A 263 10.44 1.86 -6.74
N SER A 264 10.32 0.83 -5.91
CA SER A 264 10.32 -0.57 -6.36
C SER A 264 9.26 -1.38 -5.60
N VAL A 265 8.72 -2.39 -6.27
CA VAL A 265 7.73 -3.31 -5.68
C VAL A 265 8.32 -4.04 -4.49
N ALA A 266 9.58 -4.50 -4.60
CA ALA A 266 10.28 -5.14 -3.48
C ALA A 266 10.44 -4.18 -2.29
N GLY A 267 10.70 -2.90 -2.53
CA GLY A 267 10.73 -1.86 -1.50
C GLY A 267 9.39 -1.74 -0.78
N ALA A 268 8.27 -1.60 -1.51
CA ALA A 268 6.93 -1.54 -0.92
C ALA A 268 6.61 -2.77 -0.06
N VAL A 269 6.90 -3.97 -0.56
CA VAL A 269 6.68 -5.23 0.17
C VAL A 269 7.50 -5.29 1.44
N LEU A 270 8.80 -4.97 1.37
CA LEU A 270 9.67 -4.97 2.55
C LEU A 270 9.25 -3.90 3.56
N GLY A 271 8.80 -2.73 3.11
CA GLY A 271 8.27 -1.68 4.00
C GLY A 271 6.99 -2.10 4.71
N ALA A 272 6.07 -2.77 3.99
CA ALA A 272 4.87 -3.34 4.58
C ALA A 272 5.19 -4.46 5.56
N LEU A 273 6.12 -5.38 5.22
CA LEU A 273 6.61 -6.44 6.11
C LEU A 273 7.26 -5.89 7.37
N PHE A 274 8.06 -4.84 7.24
CA PHE A 274 8.67 -4.17 8.37
C PHE A 274 7.60 -3.64 9.35
N LEU A 275 6.57 -2.94 8.87
CA LEU A 275 5.45 -2.50 9.71
C LEU A 275 4.64 -3.68 10.25
N GLY A 276 4.44 -4.71 9.43
CA GLY A 276 3.73 -5.93 9.81
C GLY A 276 4.40 -6.67 10.97
N VAL A 277 5.73 -6.80 10.94
CA VAL A 277 6.50 -7.38 12.04
C VAL A 277 6.33 -6.54 13.31
N ILE A 278 6.41 -5.21 13.24
CA ILE A 278 6.18 -4.33 14.41
C ILE A 278 4.77 -4.57 14.97
N LYS A 279 3.77 -4.59 14.08
CA LYS A 279 2.36 -4.69 14.47
C LYS A 279 1.98 -6.04 15.07
N ASN A 280 2.66 -7.11 14.69
CA ASN A 280 2.46 -8.43 15.25
C ASN A 280 3.36 -8.70 16.48
N ALA A 281 4.56 -8.13 16.52
CA ALA A 281 5.52 -8.39 17.60
C ALA A 281 5.21 -7.64 18.89
N LEU A 282 4.85 -6.35 18.81
CA LEU A 282 4.62 -5.52 19.99
C LEU A 282 3.50 -6.05 20.90
N PRO A 283 2.34 -6.49 20.37
CA PRO A 283 1.31 -7.11 21.21
C PRO A 283 1.78 -8.38 21.92
N VAL A 284 2.59 -9.22 21.25
CA VAL A 284 3.07 -10.50 21.80
C VAL A 284 3.95 -10.30 23.03
N ILE A 285 4.68 -9.19 23.10
CA ILE A 285 5.49 -8.82 24.27
C ILE A 285 4.73 -7.95 25.29
N GLY A 286 3.40 -7.84 25.17
CA GLY A 286 2.54 -7.13 26.13
C GLY A 286 2.51 -5.62 26.00
N ILE A 287 2.94 -5.04 24.87
CA ILE A 287 2.86 -3.59 24.64
C ILE A 287 1.42 -3.22 24.25
N SER A 288 0.89 -2.15 24.86
CA SER A 288 -0.46 -1.69 24.60
C SER A 288 -0.65 -1.23 23.13
N PRO A 289 -1.84 -1.40 22.54
CA PRO A 289 -2.12 -0.91 21.19
C PRO A 289 -1.89 0.60 21.01
N PHE A 290 -2.12 1.40 22.06
CA PHE A 290 -1.88 2.85 22.03
C PHE A 290 -0.39 3.18 21.92
N THR A 291 0.46 2.50 22.68
CA THR A 291 1.91 2.64 22.59
C THR A 291 2.43 2.14 21.25
N GLN A 292 1.85 1.06 20.72
CA GLN A 292 2.16 0.56 19.39
C GLN A 292 1.86 1.59 18.30
N MET A 293 0.74 2.33 18.38
CA MET A 293 0.44 3.43 17.45
C MET A 293 1.50 4.54 17.53
N ALA A 294 1.90 4.94 18.75
CA ALA A 294 2.94 5.94 18.95
C ALA A 294 4.31 5.50 18.41
N ILE A 295 4.69 4.23 18.63
CA ILE A 295 5.93 3.64 18.09
C ILE A 295 5.87 3.63 16.57
N SER A 296 4.76 3.14 15.99
CA SER A 296 4.58 3.08 14.53
C SER A 296 4.72 4.48 13.92
N GLY A 297 4.04 5.49 14.46
CA GLY A 297 4.15 6.88 14.02
C GLY A 297 5.59 7.43 14.12
N THR A 298 6.30 7.14 15.21
CA THR A 298 7.69 7.55 15.39
C THR A 298 8.60 6.93 14.33
N VAL A 299 8.44 5.63 14.07
CA VAL A 299 9.23 4.93 13.05
C VAL A 299 8.96 5.49 11.65
N ILE A 300 7.73 5.87 11.35
CA ILE A 300 7.36 6.54 10.08
C ILE A 300 8.10 7.86 9.94
N ILE A 301 8.07 8.72 10.96
CA ILE A 301 8.77 10.01 10.94
C ILE A 301 10.27 9.80 10.72
N LEU A 302 10.88 8.85 11.44
CA LEU A 302 12.30 8.52 11.27
C LEU A 302 12.60 8.10 9.83
N ALA A 303 11.78 7.20 9.26
CA ALA A 303 11.95 6.75 7.88
C ALA A 303 11.85 7.91 6.87
N VAL A 304 10.86 8.79 7.02
CA VAL A 304 10.69 9.99 6.20
C VAL A 304 11.93 10.90 6.30
N VAL A 305 12.41 11.17 7.53
CA VAL A 305 13.59 12.03 7.76
C VAL A 305 14.84 11.44 7.11
N PHE A 306 15.07 10.14 7.26
CA PHE A 306 16.20 9.46 6.61
C PHE A 306 16.11 9.50 5.08
N ASN A 307 14.90 9.33 4.52
CA ASN A 307 14.71 9.38 3.07
C ASN A 307 14.91 10.82 2.53
N ALA A 308 14.32 11.82 3.18
CA ALA A 308 14.39 13.23 2.77
C ALA A 308 15.82 13.80 2.81
N ARG A 309 16.59 13.52 3.88
CA ARG A 309 17.98 13.96 3.99
C ARG A 309 18.86 13.39 2.88
N ARG A 310 18.59 12.16 2.46
CA ARG A 310 19.38 11.46 1.46
C ARG A 310 19.09 11.94 0.03
N GLU A 311 17.84 12.30 -0.26
CA GLU A 311 17.47 12.94 -1.53
C GLU A 311 18.14 14.31 -1.68
N ARG A 312 18.15 15.14 -0.62
CA ARG A 312 18.81 16.45 -0.62
C ARG A 312 20.31 16.38 -0.92
N ASN A 313 21.00 15.33 -0.44
CA ASN A 313 22.43 15.16 -0.67
C ASN A 313 22.78 14.79 -2.12
N ARG A 314 21.88 14.14 -2.88
CA ARG A 314 22.12 13.81 -4.30
C ARG A 314 22.13 15.05 -5.20
N GLY A 315 21.22 15.99 -4.97
CA GLY A 315 21.16 17.24 -5.75
C GLY A 315 22.41 18.11 -5.60
N ARG A 316 23.04 18.10 -4.41
CA ARG A 316 24.26 18.87 -4.13
C ARG A 316 25.53 18.31 -4.77
N ILE A 317 25.64 16.98 -4.89
CA ILE A 317 26.83 16.34 -5.48
C ILE A 317 26.89 16.63 -6.99
N ILE A 318 25.76 16.58 -7.70
CA ILE A 318 25.71 16.85 -9.14
C ILE A 318 26.15 18.29 -9.45
N LEU A 319 25.62 19.28 -8.71
CA LEU A 319 26.00 20.68 -8.91
C LEU A 319 27.47 20.95 -8.59
N ARG A 320 28.04 20.25 -7.60
CA ARG A 320 29.44 20.37 -7.23
C ARG A 320 30.36 19.73 -8.28
N ASP A 321 29.98 18.58 -8.83
CA ASP A 321 30.73 17.91 -9.91
C ASP A 321 30.64 18.69 -11.22
N GLN A 322 29.49 19.32 -11.51
CA GLN A 322 29.32 20.20 -12.66
C GLN A 322 30.21 21.45 -12.51
N ALA A 323 30.13 22.13 -11.38
CA ALA A 323 30.96 23.30 -11.08
C ALA A 323 32.47 22.95 -11.10
N ALA A 324 32.86 21.77 -10.63
CA ALA A 324 34.25 21.31 -10.70
C ALA A 324 34.72 21.06 -12.15
N LYS A 325 33.83 20.56 -13.02
CA LYS A 325 34.13 20.39 -14.45
C LYS A 325 34.21 21.72 -15.20
N ASP A 326 33.33 22.66 -14.88
CA ASP A 326 33.31 23.99 -15.49
C ASP A 326 34.58 24.79 -15.11
N VAL A 327 35.05 24.66 -13.87
CA VAL A 327 36.34 25.24 -13.44
C VAL A 327 37.53 24.58 -14.15
N ALA A 328 37.50 23.26 -14.35
CA ALA A 328 38.57 22.54 -15.04
C ALA A 328 38.63 22.88 -16.55
N SER A 329 37.50 23.16 -17.20
CA SER A 329 37.48 23.56 -18.62
C SER A 329 37.96 24.99 -18.83
N LEU A 330 37.68 25.90 -17.90
CA LEU A 330 38.18 27.29 -17.91
C LEU A 330 39.70 27.39 -17.69
N GLY A 331 40.29 26.47 -16.92
CA GLY A 331 41.73 26.41 -16.67
C GLY A 331 42.55 25.75 -17.79
N ALA A 332 41.91 25.09 -18.76
CA ALA A 332 42.57 24.43 -19.89
C ALA A 332 42.61 25.29 -21.17
N SER A 333 41.97 26.46 -21.16
CA SER A 333 41.92 27.42 -22.27
C SER A 333 42.94 28.58 -22.16
N THR A 334 43.89 28.48 -21.22
CA THR A 334 45.03 29.41 -21.04
C THR A 334 46.33 28.65 -21.25
#